data_AF-A0AAV6D134-F1
#
_entry.id   AF-A0AAV6D134-F1
#
_cell.length_a   1.000
_cell.length_b   1.000
_cell.length_c   1.000
_cell.angle_alpha   90.00
_cell.angle_beta   90.00
_cell.angle_gamma   90.00
#
_symmetry.space_group_name_H-M   'P 1'
#
loop_
_entity.id
_entity.type
_entity.pdbx_description
1 polymer ?
#
loop_
_entity_poly.entity_id
_entity_poly.type
_entity_poly.pdbx_seq_one_letter_code
_entity_poly.pdbx_strand_id
1 'polypeptide(L)'
;MTIQVAIVGIDGSGKSTLAASLAAVIAAERGLVTGSAVADELWMRSPDIDLAGPGFHPHGYAFAARLNRLFRKLSRLVVEHKALYPAAKVFQMLLQDNAAVKLSKKYHVDVMVSDGNLLLSGAGRASNYRGPADDPPSVDDIDHAFQHLLQGTRLGPESRRHLPNLVTAEALAVIARVARWQGVWIPDQAVFLDLTPDLAVDRVTTRGAKVDRHENRADLATARDGYVRVLDVMRRNKGPASVHVIEVGSMRPGAVLAAAAQALAPTLPAASTNSARAGALHEAIGRRSVTRRVLSYAYLGRYLARHFFDGAWREPLFPLSEPGRTFLRDGYSAGVMRFIYDQPLHPSLADRAFYGYPLHRAVRDRLAILERRIEIELRSRLSAGRELRIFTAPSGFAYDLLRPLAKLAAENPELARRAVLVAADLDPVGDLGPELTAAAERIGIRFTFVRGDLTASALRTECEDHGPFDIGLFVGLSSWLPKQPMLEHLRWLGANLRPGGLLVTDCFTPAAYAVGGAAMGYRANYYPPVVMRMLLDYCGFDGLGTEVESGRDGINHVLLAPVA
;
A
#
# COMPACT_ATOMS: atom_id res chain seq x y z
N MET A 1 -15.93 9.04 -15.97
CA MET A 1 -16.61 7.75 -15.71
C MET A 1 -15.58 6.84 -15.07
N THR A 2 -15.89 6.14 -13.97
CA THR A 2 -14.92 5.26 -13.28
C THR A 2 -14.95 3.87 -13.91
N ILE A 3 -13.80 3.34 -14.31
CA ILE A 3 -13.64 1.94 -14.72
C ILE A 3 -13.63 1.05 -13.48
N GLN A 4 -14.50 0.04 -13.45
CA GLN A 4 -14.54 -0.94 -12.37
C GLN A 4 -13.83 -2.23 -12.77
N VAL A 5 -12.81 -2.60 -12.00
CA VAL A 5 -11.99 -3.80 -12.21
C VAL A 5 -12.22 -4.78 -11.07
N ALA A 6 -12.47 -6.06 -11.38
CA ALA A 6 -12.56 -7.13 -10.40
C ALA A 6 -11.36 -8.08 -10.52
N ILE A 7 -10.66 -8.33 -9.41
CA ILE A 7 -9.65 -9.39 -9.32
C ILE A 7 -10.34 -10.65 -8.81
N VAL A 8 -10.35 -11.71 -9.61
CA VAL A 8 -10.97 -13.00 -9.28
C VAL A 8 -9.95 -14.12 -9.35
N GLY A 9 -10.19 -15.20 -8.60
CA GLY A 9 -9.24 -16.29 -8.47
C GLY A 9 -9.51 -17.16 -7.26
N ILE A 10 -8.86 -18.31 -7.24
CA ILE A 10 -9.01 -19.30 -6.17
C ILE A 10 -8.04 -19.09 -4.99
N ASP A 11 -6.96 -18.32 -5.20
CA ASP A 11 -5.99 -17.93 -4.17
C ASP A 11 -6.52 -16.78 -3.31
N GLY A 12 -6.88 -17.06 -2.05
CA GLY A 12 -7.42 -16.11 -1.07
C GLY A 12 -6.61 -14.82 -0.94
N SER A 13 -5.40 -14.95 -0.38
CA SER A 13 -4.51 -13.85 -0.01
C SER A 13 -3.87 -13.15 -1.21
N GLY A 14 -3.62 -13.87 -2.31
CA GLY A 14 -2.99 -13.30 -3.51
C GLY A 14 -3.82 -12.19 -4.14
N LYS A 15 -5.15 -12.35 -4.20
CA LYS A 15 -6.08 -11.36 -4.79
C LYS A 15 -6.10 -10.05 -4.04
N SER A 16 -6.23 -10.11 -2.71
CA SER A 16 -6.33 -8.94 -1.84
C SER A 16 -5.07 -8.06 -1.96
N THR A 17 -3.90 -8.69 -1.89
CA THR A 17 -2.61 -8.02 -2.03
C THR A 17 -2.43 -7.43 -3.43
N LEU A 18 -2.81 -8.18 -4.47
CA LEU A 18 -2.75 -7.68 -5.84
C LEU A 18 -3.65 -6.47 -6.04
N ALA A 19 -4.91 -6.51 -5.59
CA ALA A 19 -5.87 -5.42 -5.77
C ALA A 19 -5.38 -4.10 -5.13
N ALA A 20 -4.85 -4.18 -3.90
CA ALA A 20 -4.31 -3.01 -3.21
C ALA A 20 -3.04 -2.44 -3.90
N SER A 21 -2.15 -3.32 -4.35
CA SER A 21 -0.86 -2.94 -4.96
C SER A 21 -1.03 -2.46 -6.40
N LEU A 22 -1.95 -3.06 -7.16
CA LEU A 22 -2.29 -2.68 -8.53
C LEU A 22 -2.87 -1.28 -8.60
N ALA A 23 -3.69 -0.88 -7.62
CA ALA A 23 -4.16 0.50 -7.53
C ALA A 23 -2.99 1.48 -7.36
N ALA A 24 -1.99 1.16 -6.53
CA ALA A 24 -0.80 2.00 -6.35
C ALA A 24 0.05 2.09 -7.64
N VAL A 25 0.27 0.96 -8.32
CA VAL A 25 1.01 0.92 -9.60
C VAL A 25 0.30 1.70 -10.70
N ILE A 26 -1.02 1.52 -10.87
CA ILE A 26 -1.78 2.28 -11.88
C ILE A 26 -1.74 3.78 -11.55
N ALA A 27 -1.86 4.18 -10.28
CA ALA A 27 -1.75 5.59 -9.91
C ALA A 27 -0.38 6.17 -10.25
N ALA A 28 0.69 5.40 -10.04
CA ALA A 28 2.05 5.79 -10.39
C ALA A 28 2.24 5.86 -11.91
N GLU A 29 2.12 4.73 -12.60
CA GLU A 29 2.53 4.56 -14.00
C GLU A 29 1.58 5.22 -15.00
N ARG A 30 0.31 5.41 -14.62
CA ARG A 30 -0.72 6.00 -15.50
C ARG A 30 -1.12 7.40 -15.09
N GLY A 31 -0.64 7.91 -13.95
CA GLY A 31 -1.03 9.24 -13.49
C GLY A 31 -2.53 9.37 -13.21
N LEU A 32 -3.19 8.29 -12.78
CA LEU A 32 -4.63 8.23 -12.55
C LEU A 32 -4.98 8.28 -11.06
N VAL A 33 -6.18 8.75 -10.74
CA VAL A 33 -6.77 8.55 -9.41
C VAL A 33 -7.34 7.13 -9.37
N THR A 34 -6.78 6.29 -8.53
CA THR A 34 -7.17 4.89 -8.39
C THR A 34 -7.80 4.63 -7.03
N GLY A 35 -8.66 3.62 -6.96
CA GLY A 35 -9.17 3.10 -5.71
C GLY A 35 -8.92 1.61 -5.62
N SER A 36 -8.82 1.10 -4.39
CA SER A 36 -8.89 -0.34 -4.14
C SER A 36 -9.94 -0.65 -3.09
N ALA A 37 -10.75 -1.69 -3.33
CA ALA A 37 -11.71 -2.23 -2.38
C ALA A 37 -11.33 -3.67 -2.02
N VAL A 38 -10.72 -3.84 -0.84
CA VAL A 38 -10.18 -5.13 -0.37
C VAL A 38 -10.83 -5.48 0.95
N ALA A 39 -11.83 -6.36 0.92
CA ALA A 39 -12.65 -6.68 2.08
C ALA A 39 -13.22 -5.42 2.76
N ASP A 40 -12.76 -5.07 3.95
CA ASP A 40 -13.16 -3.86 4.70
C ASP A 40 -12.21 -2.66 4.57
N GLU A 41 -11.14 -2.81 3.78
CA GLU A 41 -10.15 -1.77 3.52
C GLU A 41 -10.41 -1.12 2.15
N LEU A 42 -10.72 0.18 2.19
CA LEU A 42 -10.94 0.99 1.00
C LEU A 42 -9.88 2.10 0.93
N TRP A 43 -9.14 2.11 -0.17
CA TRP A 43 -8.09 3.08 -0.45
C TRP A 43 -8.44 3.92 -1.66
N MET A 44 -8.13 5.21 -1.61
CA MET A 44 -8.22 6.14 -2.73
C MET A 44 -6.87 6.81 -2.87
N ARG A 45 -6.21 6.61 -4.01
CA ARG A 45 -4.82 6.97 -4.27
C ARG A 45 -4.77 7.86 -5.49
N SER A 46 -4.12 9.02 -5.39
CA SER A 46 -3.72 9.80 -6.55
C SER A 46 -2.23 9.56 -6.85
N PRO A 47 -1.71 10.05 -7.98
CA PRO A 47 -0.29 9.91 -8.31
C PRO A 47 0.63 10.56 -7.26
N ASP A 48 0.20 11.70 -6.70
CA ASP A 48 1.01 12.49 -5.78
C ASP A 48 0.75 12.15 -4.30
N ILE A 49 -0.49 11.83 -3.94
CA ILE A 49 -0.91 11.65 -2.54
C ILE A 49 -1.97 10.55 -2.39
N ASP A 50 -2.11 10.00 -1.19
CA ASP A 50 -3.31 9.26 -0.85
C ASP A 50 -4.44 10.21 -0.44
N LEU A 51 -5.64 9.96 -0.94
CA LEU A 51 -6.84 10.76 -0.69
C LEU A 51 -7.69 10.20 0.45
N ALA A 52 -7.62 8.88 0.64
CA ALA A 52 -8.24 8.15 1.74
C ALA A 52 -7.65 6.74 1.90
N GLY A 53 -7.69 6.21 3.12
CA GLY A 53 -7.32 4.83 3.45
C GLY A 53 -7.82 4.45 4.85
N PRO A 54 -7.68 3.19 5.29
CA PRO A 54 -8.05 2.76 6.63
C PRO A 54 -7.47 3.67 7.71
N GLY A 55 -8.33 4.24 8.57
CA GLY A 55 -7.88 5.18 9.62
C GLY A 55 -7.53 6.60 9.12
N PHE A 56 -7.53 6.83 7.81
CA PHE A 56 -7.23 8.13 7.18
C PHE A 56 -8.36 8.56 6.24
N HIS A 57 -9.23 9.45 6.73
CA HIS A 57 -10.38 9.95 5.98
C HIS A 57 -10.56 11.46 6.16
N PRO A 58 -9.67 12.30 5.59
CA PRO A 58 -9.66 13.76 5.82
C PRO A 58 -10.98 14.45 5.38
N HIS A 59 -11.66 13.87 4.40
CA HIS A 59 -12.97 14.32 3.91
C HIS A 59 -14.14 13.51 4.48
N GLY A 60 -13.91 12.70 5.51
CA GLY A 60 -14.89 11.79 6.13
C GLY A 60 -15.07 10.46 5.40
N TYR A 61 -15.57 9.45 6.11
CA TYR A 61 -15.75 8.09 5.60
C TYR A 61 -17.21 7.78 5.26
N ALA A 62 -17.46 7.14 4.12
CA ALA A 62 -18.81 6.80 3.68
C ALA A 62 -19.49 5.84 4.67
N PHE A 63 -20.80 6.03 4.92
CA PHE A 63 -21.56 5.18 5.84
C PHE A 63 -21.54 3.70 5.43
N ALA A 64 -21.66 3.41 4.13
CA ALA A 64 -21.57 2.05 3.60
C ALA A 64 -20.22 1.39 3.92
N ALA A 65 -19.13 2.15 3.93
CA ALA A 65 -17.80 1.63 4.27
C ALA A 65 -17.67 1.33 5.78
N ARG A 66 -18.34 2.11 6.65
CA ARG A 66 -18.46 1.79 8.09
C ARG A 66 -19.26 0.52 8.32
N LEU A 67 -20.39 0.37 7.64
CA LEU A 67 -21.20 -0.84 7.70
C LEU A 67 -20.42 -2.05 7.19
N ASN A 68 -19.71 -1.93 6.06
CA ASN A 68 -18.87 -3.01 5.53
C ASN A 68 -17.87 -3.52 6.57
N ARG A 69 -17.19 -2.62 7.29
CA ARG A 69 -16.28 -3.00 8.38
C ARG A 69 -16.98 -3.73 9.53
N LEU A 70 -18.17 -3.28 9.94
CA LEU A 70 -18.97 -3.95 10.95
C LEU A 70 -19.37 -5.36 10.49
N PHE A 71 -19.94 -5.47 9.29
CA PHE A 71 -20.41 -6.74 8.74
C PHE A 71 -19.27 -7.71 8.40
N ARG A 72 -18.08 -7.21 8.07
CA ARG A 72 -16.88 -8.04 7.95
C ARG A 72 -16.53 -8.70 9.28
N LYS A 73 -16.56 -7.96 10.39
CA LYS A 73 -16.36 -8.54 11.73
C LYS A 73 -17.42 -9.60 12.03
N LEU A 74 -18.69 -9.31 11.74
CA LEU A 74 -19.78 -10.26 11.93
C LEU A 74 -19.63 -11.51 11.05
N SER A 75 -19.20 -11.36 9.79
CA SER A 75 -19.00 -12.50 8.87
C SER A 75 -17.94 -13.48 9.38
N ARG A 76 -16.92 -12.99 10.10
CA ARG A 76 -15.88 -13.85 10.71
C ARG A 76 -16.44 -14.68 11.87
N LEU A 77 -17.47 -14.19 12.57
CA LEU A 77 -18.11 -14.93 13.67
C LEU A 77 -18.93 -16.12 13.17
N VAL A 78 -19.39 -16.08 11.91
CA VAL A 78 -20.24 -17.13 11.31
C VAL A 78 -19.51 -17.98 10.28
N VAL A 79 -18.18 -17.86 10.15
CA VAL A 79 -17.34 -18.57 9.16
C VAL A 79 -17.55 -20.09 9.19
N GLU A 80 -17.79 -20.67 10.37
CA GLU A 80 -17.96 -22.11 10.54
C GLU A 80 -19.39 -22.59 10.21
N HIS A 81 -20.34 -21.66 10.06
CA HIS A 81 -21.75 -21.98 9.88
C HIS A 81 -22.15 -22.05 8.40
N LYS A 82 -22.31 -23.29 7.88
CA LYS A 82 -22.56 -23.59 6.45
C LYS A 82 -23.70 -22.77 5.81
N ALA A 83 -24.77 -22.51 6.55
CA ALA A 83 -25.92 -21.75 6.05
C ALA A 83 -25.78 -20.23 6.18
N LEU A 84 -25.09 -19.72 7.20
CA LEU A 84 -25.05 -18.29 7.52
C LEU A 84 -23.86 -17.59 6.87
N TYR A 85 -22.73 -18.29 6.70
CA TYR A 85 -21.54 -17.73 6.08
C TYR A 85 -21.79 -17.23 4.65
N PRO A 86 -22.43 -17.99 3.74
CA PRO A 86 -22.66 -17.51 2.37
C PRO A 86 -23.51 -16.24 2.34
N ALA A 87 -24.61 -16.21 3.12
CA ALA A 87 -25.48 -15.05 3.23
C ALA A 87 -24.73 -13.82 3.77
N ALA A 88 -23.95 -13.99 4.85
CA ALA A 88 -23.14 -12.91 5.42
C ALA A 88 -22.06 -12.42 4.45
N LYS A 89 -21.43 -13.31 3.69
CA LYS A 89 -20.39 -12.97 2.71
C LYS A 89 -20.96 -12.22 1.52
N VAL A 90 -22.08 -12.67 0.95
CA VAL A 90 -22.77 -11.99 -0.16
C VAL A 90 -23.25 -10.60 0.29
N PHE A 91 -23.77 -10.46 1.51
CA PHE A 91 -24.14 -9.16 2.06
C PHE A 91 -22.92 -8.23 2.27
N GLN A 92 -21.81 -8.77 2.80
CA GLN A 92 -20.55 -8.03 2.93
C GLN A 92 -20.05 -7.52 1.57
N MET A 93 -20.08 -8.35 0.54
CA MET A 93 -19.68 -7.97 -0.82
C MET A 93 -20.60 -6.90 -1.42
N LEU A 94 -21.92 -6.99 -1.19
CA LEU A 94 -22.86 -5.93 -1.58
C LEU A 94 -22.49 -4.57 -0.96
N LEU A 95 -22.13 -4.56 0.34
CA LEU A 95 -21.71 -3.34 1.02
C LEU A 95 -20.36 -2.83 0.54
N GLN A 96 -19.41 -3.72 0.26
CA GLN A 96 -18.11 -3.40 -0.32
C GLN A 96 -18.28 -2.73 -1.69
N ASP A 97 -19.04 -3.34 -2.60
CA ASP A 97 -19.25 -2.84 -3.96
C ASP A 97 -20.03 -1.51 -3.95
N ASN A 98 -21.03 -1.38 -3.08
CA ASN A 98 -21.74 -0.10 -2.89
C ASN A 98 -20.83 0.99 -2.31
N ALA A 99 -19.92 0.63 -1.39
CA ALA A 99 -18.94 1.56 -0.84
C ALA A 99 -17.92 1.99 -1.91
N ALA A 100 -17.44 1.05 -2.73
CA ALA A 100 -16.54 1.30 -3.84
C ALA A 100 -17.14 2.33 -4.80
N VAL A 101 -18.36 2.11 -5.31
CA VAL A 101 -19.04 3.06 -6.22
C VAL A 101 -19.24 4.44 -5.58
N LYS A 102 -19.66 4.50 -4.31
CA LYS A 102 -19.88 5.79 -3.61
C LYS A 102 -18.58 6.55 -3.40
N LEU A 103 -17.49 5.86 -3.05
CA LEU A 103 -16.19 6.47 -2.86
C LEU A 103 -15.55 6.85 -4.19
N SER A 104 -15.72 6.05 -5.25
CA SER A 104 -15.31 6.42 -6.60
C SER A 104 -15.88 7.75 -7.04
N LYS A 105 -17.19 7.95 -6.82
CA LYS A 105 -17.86 9.23 -7.13
C LYS A 105 -17.36 10.38 -6.27
N LYS A 106 -17.19 10.14 -4.97
CA LYS A 106 -16.76 11.18 -4.01
C LYS A 106 -15.33 11.68 -4.28
N TYR A 107 -14.43 10.77 -4.66
CA TYR A 107 -13.02 11.06 -4.85
C TYR A 107 -12.61 11.18 -6.32
N HIS A 108 -13.58 11.19 -7.24
CA HIS A 108 -13.35 11.25 -8.69
C HIS A 108 -12.34 10.20 -9.16
N VAL A 109 -12.51 8.97 -8.69
CA VAL A 109 -11.64 7.84 -9.05
C VAL A 109 -11.84 7.50 -10.53
N ASP A 110 -10.73 7.36 -11.25
CA ASP A 110 -10.69 6.92 -12.64
C ASP A 110 -10.81 5.40 -12.74
N VAL A 111 -10.15 4.67 -11.84
CA VAL A 111 -10.09 3.20 -11.84
C VAL A 111 -10.30 2.65 -10.43
N MET A 112 -11.28 1.78 -10.22
CA MET A 112 -11.54 1.11 -8.95
C MET A 112 -11.25 -0.38 -9.05
N VAL A 113 -10.25 -0.87 -8.32
CA VAL A 113 -9.83 -2.28 -8.31
C VAL A 113 -10.38 -2.99 -7.08
N SER A 114 -11.24 -3.98 -7.28
CA SER A 114 -11.89 -4.70 -6.20
C SER A 114 -11.35 -6.13 -6.08
N ASP A 115 -11.12 -6.59 -4.86
CA ASP A 115 -10.91 -8.00 -4.56
C ASP A 115 -12.26 -8.74 -4.66
N GLY A 116 -12.50 -9.27 -5.86
CA GLY A 116 -13.78 -9.81 -6.27
C GLY A 116 -14.84 -8.75 -6.61
N ASN A 117 -16.00 -9.25 -7.01
CA ASN A 117 -17.22 -8.50 -7.23
C ASN A 117 -18.40 -9.40 -6.81
N LEU A 118 -19.49 -8.82 -6.31
CA LEU A 118 -20.64 -9.55 -5.78
C LEU A 118 -21.14 -10.63 -6.75
N LEU A 119 -21.38 -10.27 -8.01
CA LEU A 119 -21.91 -11.20 -9.01
C LEU A 119 -20.85 -12.22 -9.42
N LEU A 120 -19.63 -11.78 -9.73
CA LEU A 120 -18.60 -12.69 -10.22
C LEU A 120 -18.17 -13.70 -9.14
N SER A 121 -17.88 -13.23 -7.92
CA SER A 121 -17.45 -14.09 -6.81
C SER A 121 -18.60 -14.92 -6.24
N GLY A 122 -19.81 -14.35 -6.21
CA GLY A 122 -21.01 -15.07 -5.77
C GLY A 122 -21.28 -16.26 -6.68
N ALA A 123 -21.35 -16.03 -8.00
CA ALA A 123 -21.61 -17.08 -8.99
C ALA A 123 -20.44 -18.06 -9.11
N GLY A 124 -19.19 -17.58 -9.10
CA GLY A 124 -18.01 -18.44 -9.24
C GLY A 124 -17.86 -19.46 -8.11
N ARG A 125 -18.35 -19.13 -6.90
CA ARG A 125 -18.34 -20.05 -5.74
C ARG A 125 -19.69 -20.68 -5.43
N ALA A 126 -20.73 -20.38 -6.19
CA ALA A 126 -22.09 -20.80 -5.84
C ALA A 126 -22.25 -22.33 -5.81
N SER A 127 -21.57 -23.02 -6.73
CA SER A 127 -21.56 -24.48 -6.82
C SER A 127 -21.00 -25.15 -5.56
N ASN A 128 -20.04 -24.54 -4.86
CA ASN A 128 -19.49 -25.09 -3.62
C ASN A 128 -20.54 -25.21 -2.50
N TYR A 129 -21.59 -24.38 -2.55
CA TYR A 129 -22.64 -24.36 -1.51
C TYR A 129 -23.87 -25.19 -1.86
N ARG A 130 -23.98 -25.63 -3.13
CA ARG A 130 -25.09 -26.49 -3.61
C ARG A 130 -24.87 -27.97 -3.26
N GLY A 131 -23.61 -28.38 -3.06
CA GLY A 131 -23.22 -29.81 -2.99
C GLY A 131 -22.99 -30.39 -4.39
N PRO A 132 -22.44 -31.61 -4.52
CA PRO A 132 -22.23 -32.25 -5.82
C PRO A 132 -23.57 -32.36 -6.57
N ALA A 133 -23.60 -31.85 -7.79
CA ALA A 133 -24.73 -31.96 -8.70
C ALA A 133 -24.23 -32.59 -10.00
N ASP A 134 -24.97 -33.57 -10.51
CA ASP A 134 -24.63 -34.27 -11.75
C ASP A 134 -24.68 -33.34 -12.97
N ASP A 135 -25.39 -32.20 -12.85
CA ASP A 135 -25.55 -31.20 -13.90
C ASP A 135 -25.25 -29.78 -13.37
N PRO A 136 -24.02 -29.25 -13.60
CA PRO A 136 -23.63 -27.91 -13.16
C PRO A 136 -24.25 -26.82 -14.04
N PRO A 137 -24.50 -25.61 -13.49
CA PRO A 137 -25.07 -24.51 -14.28
C PRO A 137 -24.20 -24.14 -15.48
N SER A 138 -24.85 -24.05 -16.63
CA SER A 138 -24.25 -23.62 -17.89
C SER A 138 -23.95 -22.11 -17.91
N VAL A 139 -23.24 -21.64 -18.94
CA VAL A 139 -23.00 -20.20 -19.15
C VAL A 139 -24.32 -19.46 -19.35
N ASP A 140 -25.30 -20.06 -20.03
CA ASP A 140 -26.62 -19.46 -20.27
C ASP A 140 -27.43 -19.36 -18.97
N ASP A 141 -27.36 -20.38 -18.11
CA ASP A 141 -28.01 -20.34 -16.79
C ASP A 141 -27.46 -19.21 -15.92
N ILE A 142 -26.14 -19.03 -15.91
CA ILE A 142 -25.49 -17.96 -15.15
C ILE A 142 -25.87 -16.58 -15.72
N ASP A 143 -25.91 -16.42 -17.04
CA ASP A 143 -26.33 -15.16 -17.67
C ASP A 143 -27.80 -14.84 -17.34
N HIS A 144 -28.71 -15.82 -17.44
CA HIS A 144 -30.09 -15.66 -16.99
C HIS A 144 -30.20 -15.24 -15.53
N ALA A 145 -29.36 -15.82 -14.64
CA ALA A 145 -29.29 -15.40 -13.24
C ALA A 145 -28.81 -13.96 -13.09
N PHE A 146 -27.83 -13.52 -13.87
CA PHE A 146 -27.35 -12.13 -13.87
C PHE A 146 -28.44 -11.17 -14.34
N GLN A 147 -29.12 -11.46 -15.44
CA GLN A 147 -30.23 -10.63 -15.92
C GLN A 147 -31.38 -10.59 -14.90
N HIS A 148 -31.68 -11.72 -14.25
CA HIS A 148 -32.68 -11.78 -13.18
C HIS A 148 -32.31 -10.85 -12.01
N LEU A 149 -31.07 -10.91 -11.52
CA LEU A 149 -30.63 -10.10 -10.38
C LEU A 149 -30.46 -8.61 -10.71
N LEU A 150 -30.04 -8.29 -11.94
CA LEU A 150 -29.80 -6.91 -12.38
C LEU A 150 -31.09 -6.20 -12.81
N GLN A 151 -31.92 -6.87 -13.60
CA GLN A 151 -33.07 -6.28 -14.29
C GLN A 151 -34.42 -6.74 -13.71
N GLY A 152 -34.44 -7.82 -12.91
CA GLY A 152 -35.69 -8.40 -12.40
C GLY A 152 -36.45 -9.22 -13.44
N THR A 153 -35.79 -9.70 -14.51
CA THR A 153 -36.41 -10.60 -15.50
C THR A 153 -36.85 -11.91 -14.85
N ARG A 154 -37.77 -12.68 -15.45
CA ARG A 154 -38.18 -13.98 -14.88
C ARG A 154 -37.15 -15.06 -15.21
N LEU A 155 -36.73 -15.82 -14.20
CA LEU A 155 -35.87 -17.00 -14.39
C LEU A 155 -36.71 -18.17 -14.93
N GLY A 156 -36.27 -18.80 -16.03
CA GLY A 156 -36.93 -19.96 -16.62
C GLY A 156 -36.88 -21.21 -15.72
N PRO A 157 -37.82 -22.17 -15.89
CA PRO A 157 -37.89 -23.38 -15.06
C PRO A 157 -36.67 -24.29 -15.21
N GLU A 158 -36.04 -24.33 -16.38
CA GLU A 158 -34.81 -25.11 -16.63
C GLU A 158 -33.61 -24.50 -15.91
N SER A 159 -33.32 -23.21 -16.10
CA SER A 159 -32.23 -22.55 -15.38
C SER A 159 -32.41 -22.60 -13.85
N ARG A 160 -33.65 -22.53 -13.34
CA ARG A 160 -33.92 -22.73 -11.91
C ARG A 160 -33.47 -24.09 -11.37
N ARG A 161 -33.51 -25.14 -12.20
CA ARG A 161 -33.04 -26.47 -11.81
C ARG A 161 -31.52 -26.53 -11.75
N HIS A 162 -30.81 -25.84 -12.64
CA HIS A 162 -29.34 -25.86 -12.70
C HIS A 162 -28.67 -24.80 -11.81
N LEU A 163 -29.40 -23.79 -11.36
CA LEU A 163 -28.89 -22.76 -10.45
C LEU A 163 -29.05 -23.12 -8.96
N PRO A 164 -28.17 -22.61 -8.09
CA PRO A 164 -28.37 -22.67 -6.64
C PRO A 164 -29.60 -21.86 -6.22
N ASN A 165 -30.10 -22.09 -5.00
CA ASN A 165 -31.20 -21.31 -4.46
C ASN A 165 -30.83 -19.82 -4.39
N LEU A 166 -31.53 -19.00 -5.18
CA LEU A 166 -31.28 -17.56 -5.31
C LEU A 166 -32.02 -16.69 -4.29
N VAL A 167 -32.86 -17.24 -3.41
CA VAL A 167 -33.72 -16.46 -2.49
C VAL A 167 -32.95 -15.37 -1.73
N THR A 168 -31.75 -15.67 -1.21
CA THR A 168 -30.92 -14.67 -0.53
C THR A 168 -30.42 -13.60 -1.50
N ALA A 169 -29.94 -13.98 -2.68
CA ALA A 169 -29.48 -13.03 -3.70
C ALA A 169 -30.61 -12.13 -4.21
N GLU A 170 -31.81 -12.69 -4.40
CA GLU A 170 -33.02 -11.96 -4.77
C GLU A 170 -33.42 -10.95 -3.71
N ALA A 171 -33.49 -11.37 -2.44
CA ALA A 171 -33.79 -10.48 -1.32
C ALA A 171 -32.78 -9.31 -1.25
N LEU A 172 -31.48 -9.61 -1.44
CA LEU A 172 -30.43 -8.59 -1.45
C LEU A 172 -30.52 -7.66 -2.65
N ALA A 173 -30.86 -8.15 -3.84
CA ALA A 173 -31.08 -7.33 -5.03
C ALA A 173 -32.31 -6.42 -4.87
N VAL A 174 -33.39 -6.90 -4.24
CA VAL A 174 -34.55 -6.08 -3.89
C VAL A 174 -34.16 -5.01 -2.88
N ILE A 175 -33.50 -5.37 -1.78
CA ILE A 175 -33.02 -4.42 -0.76
C ILE A 175 -32.11 -3.38 -1.39
N ALA A 176 -31.17 -3.79 -2.25
CA ALA A 176 -30.26 -2.87 -2.93
C ALA A 176 -31.02 -1.86 -3.80
N ARG A 177 -32.03 -2.31 -4.57
CA ARG A 177 -32.87 -1.41 -5.37
C ARG A 177 -33.67 -0.44 -4.51
N VAL A 178 -34.35 -0.93 -3.48
CA VAL A 178 -35.16 -0.09 -2.56
C VAL A 178 -34.29 0.93 -1.83
N ALA A 179 -33.12 0.50 -1.33
CA ALA A 179 -32.16 1.35 -0.63
C ALA A 179 -31.28 2.21 -1.58
N ARG A 180 -31.49 2.12 -2.90
CA ARG A 180 -30.68 2.77 -3.94
C ARG A 180 -29.17 2.49 -3.80
N TRP A 181 -28.82 1.28 -3.40
CA TRP A 181 -27.45 0.80 -3.35
C TRP A 181 -27.01 0.35 -4.74
N GLN A 182 -25.82 0.79 -5.13
CA GLN A 182 -25.24 0.52 -6.43
C GLN A 182 -24.20 -0.61 -6.33
N GLY A 183 -24.48 -1.62 -5.52
CA GLY A 183 -23.57 -2.73 -5.24
C GLY A 183 -23.82 -4.00 -6.07
N VAL A 184 -24.85 -4.01 -6.92
CA VAL A 184 -25.15 -5.13 -7.83
C VAL A 184 -24.87 -4.67 -9.27
N TRP A 185 -23.74 -5.10 -9.84
CA TRP A 185 -23.28 -4.70 -11.17
C TRP A 185 -22.24 -5.69 -11.70
N ILE A 186 -22.09 -5.74 -13.03
CA ILE A 186 -21.01 -6.48 -13.70
C ILE A 186 -19.84 -5.50 -13.95
N PRO A 187 -18.60 -5.85 -13.57
CA PRO A 187 -17.45 -5.00 -13.81
C PRO A 187 -17.19 -4.71 -15.28
N ASP A 188 -16.41 -3.66 -15.53
CA ASP A 188 -15.96 -3.31 -16.88
C ASP A 188 -14.79 -4.21 -17.30
N GLN A 189 -13.94 -4.58 -16.34
CA GLN A 189 -12.78 -5.45 -16.54
C GLN A 189 -12.67 -6.50 -15.42
N ALA A 190 -12.23 -7.70 -15.75
CA ALA A 190 -11.87 -8.72 -14.78
C ALA A 190 -10.45 -9.24 -15.04
N VAL A 191 -9.67 -9.40 -13.98
CA VAL A 191 -8.38 -10.09 -14.00
C VAL A 191 -8.56 -11.40 -13.26
N PHE A 192 -8.43 -12.50 -13.99
CA PHE A 192 -8.46 -13.84 -13.44
C PHE A 192 -7.04 -14.31 -13.15
N LEU A 193 -6.75 -14.51 -11.87
CA LEU A 193 -5.53 -15.14 -11.40
C LEU A 193 -5.72 -16.65 -11.50
N ASP A 194 -5.32 -17.21 -12.64
CA ASP A 194 -5.45 -18.63 -12.88
C ASP A 194 -4.32 -19.38 -12.17
N LEU A 195 -4.73 -20.32 -11.33
CA LEU A 195 -3.86 -21.16 -10.53
C LEU A 195 -4.49 -22.55 -10.48
N THR A 196 -3.65 -23.59 -10.52
CA THR A 196 -4.16 -24.95 -10.32
C THR A 196 -4.64 -25.13 -8.87
N PRO A 197 -5.67 -25.96 -8.62
CA PRO A 197 -6.13 -26.23 -7.27
C PRO A 197 -5.02 -26.75 -6.34
N ASP A 198 -4.08 -27.52 -6.88
CA ASP A 198 -2.94 -28.06 -6.13
C ASP A 198 -2.03 -26.94 -5.60
N LEU A 199 -1.57 -26.07 -6.49
CA LEU A 199 -0.72 -24.93 -6.10
C LEU A 199 -1.46 -23.97 -5.15
N ALA A 200 -2.79 -23.84 -5.31
CA ALA A 200 -3.60 -23.04 -4.40
C ALA A 200 -3.64 -23.65 -2.99
N VAL A 201 -3.80 -24.97 -2.86
CA VAL A 201 -3.71 -25.68 -1.56
C VAL A 201 -2.32 -25.52 -0.96
N ASP A 202 -1.25 -25.70 -1.75
CA ASP A 202 0.12 -25.55 -1.27
C ASP A 202 0.38 -24.14 -0.70
N ARG A 203 -0.08 -23.09 -1.40
CA ARG A 203 -0.04 -21.71 -0.90
C ARG A 203 -0.86 -21.50 0.37
N VAL A 204 -2.05 -22.10 0.45
CA VAL A 204 -2.91 -22.01 1.64
C VAL A 204 -2.25 -22.68 2.84
N THR A 205 -1.59 -23.82 2.65
CA THR A 205 -0.93 -24.56 3.74
C THR A 205 0.34 -23.84 4.23
N THR A 206 1.11 -23.23 3.32
CA THR A 206 2.36 -22.53 3.66
C THR A 206 2.14 -21.16 4.30
N ARG A 207 0.96 -20.55 4.16
CA ARG A 207 0.66 -19.21 4.72
C ARG A 207 0.62 -19.17 6.26
N GLY A 208 0.59 -20.32 6.94
CA GLY A 208 0.59 -20.42 8.41
C GLY A 208 -0.69 -19.95 9.11
N ALA A 209 -1.74 -19.58 8.37
CA ALA A 209 -3.05 -19.22 8.93
C ALA A 209 -4.00 -20.43 8.97
N LYS A 210 -5.04 -20.36 9.81
CA LYS A 210 -6.11 -21.38 9.84
C LYS A 210 -6.64 -21.60 8.41
N VAL A 211 -6.63 -22.85 7.98
CA VAL A 211 -7.21 -23.26 6.70
C VAL A 211 -8.72 -23.23 6.85
N ASP A 212 -9.39 -22.45 6.01
CA ASP A 212 -10.84 -22.40 5.98
C ASP A 212 -11.36 -23.70 5.35
N ARG A 213 -12.55 -24.15 5.78
CA ARG A 213 -13.18 -25.40 5.31
C ARG A 213 -13.20 -25.56 3.79
N HIS A 214 -13.38 -24.44 3.07
CA HIS A 214 -13.55 -24.39 1.62
C HIS A 214 -12.23 -24.22 0.84
N GLU A 215 -11.08 -24.29 1.53
CA GLU A 215 -9.74 -24.22 0.94
C GLU A 215 -9.14 -25.63 0.81
N ASN A 216 -9.93 -26.56 0.28
CA ASN A 216 -9.51 -27.91 -0.08
C ASN A 216 -9.53 -28.08 -1.61
N ARG A 217 -8.77 -29.07 -2.12
CA ARG A 217 -8.61 -29.32 -3.56
C ARG A 217 -9.93 -29.37 -4.33
N ALA A 218 -10.95 -30.06 -3.81
CA ALA A 218 -12.22 -30.26 -4.50
C ALA A 218 -13.03 -28.95 -4.61
N ASP A 219 -13.13 -28.21 -3.51
CA ASP A 219 -13.83 -26.92 -3.48
C ASP A 219 -13.10 -25.86 -4.33
N LEU A 220 -11.77 -25.90 -4.38
CA LEU A 220 -10.97 -25.00 -5.21
C LEU A 220 -11.08 -25.33 -6.70
N ALA A 221 -11.12 -26.62 -7.07
CA ALA A 221 -11.40 -27.04 -8.44
C ALA A 221 -12.80 -26.58 -8.90
N THR A 222 -13.81 -26.82 -8.06
CA THR A 222 -15.19 -26.40 -8.33
C THR A 222 -15.30 -24.89 -8.49
N ALA A 223 -14.61 -24.12 -7.63
CA ALA A 223 -14.59 -22.66 -7.72
C ALA A 223 -13.87 -22.17 -8.98
N ARG A 224 -12.75 -22.80 -9.37
CA ARG A 224 -12.03 -22.46 -10.60
C ARG A 224 -12.93 -22.62 -11.82
N ASP A 225 -13.58 -23.77 -11.95
CA ASP A 225 -14.49 -24.04 -13.06
C ASP A 225 -15.69 -23.09 -13.07
N GLY A 226 -16.21 -22.75 -11.88
CA GLY A 226 -17.24 -21.73 -11.73
C GLY A 226 -16.79 -20.36 -12.22
N TYR A 227 -15.58 -19.93 -11.86
CA TYR A 227 -15.02 -18.66 -12.35
C TYR A 227 -14.85 -18.65 -13.87
N VAL A 228 -14.38 -19.74 -14.49
CA VAL A 228 -14.25 -19.82 -15.95
C VAL A 228 -15.60 -19.57 -16.64
N ARG A 229 -16.68 -20.26 -16.21
CA ARG A 229 -18.03 -20.07 -16.78
C ARG A 229 -18.56 -18.65 -16.57
N VAL A 230 -18.35 -18.08 -15.38
CA VAL A 230 -18.77 -16.71 -15.05
C VAL A 230 -18.03 -15.67 -15.90
N LEU A 231 -16.75 -15.89 -16.18
CA LEU A 231 -15.96 -15.02 -17.03
C LEU A 231 -16.37 -15.12 -18.50
N ASP A 232 -16.85 -16.27 -18.96
CA ASP A 232 -17.46 -16.40 -20.29
C ASP A 232 -18.75 -15.59 -20.40
N VAL A 233 -19.60 -15.58 -19.36
CA VAL A 233 -20.76 -14.68 -19.28
C VAL A 233 -20.32 -13.22 -19.38
N MET A 234 -19.24 -12.85 -18.69
CA MET A 234 -18.71 -11.48 -18.77
C MET A 234 -18.21 -11.14 -20.19
N ARG A 235 -17.47 -12.03 -20.85
CA ARG A 235 -17.02 -11.84 -22.24
C ARG A 235 -18.18 -11.65 -23.21
N ARG A 236 -19.27 -12.41 -23.04
CA ARG A 236 -20.49 -12.24 -23.84
C ARG A 236 -21.16 -10.88 -23.62
N ASN A 237 -21.24 -10.43 -22.37
CA ASN A 237 -21.92 -9.17 -22.01
C ASN A 237 -21.09 -7.90 -22.26
N LYS A 238 -19.76 -7.97 -22.14
CA LYS A 238 -18.85 -6.80 -22.16
C LYS A 238 -17.82 -6.85 -23.28
N GLY A 239 -17.76 -7.94 -24.04
CA GLY A 239 -16.79 -8.18 -25.11
C GLY A 239 -15.56 -8.98 -24.65
N PRO A 240 -14.83 -9.59 -25.59
CA PRO A 240 -13.71 -10.50 -25.28
C PRO A 240 -12.57 -9.83 -24.51
N ALA A 241 -12.32 -8.53 -24.76
CA ALA A 241 -11.26 -7.76 -24.11
C ALA A 241 -11.57 -7.36 -22.65
N SER A 242 -12.75 -7.73 -22.13
CA SER A 242 -13.14 -7.43 -20.74
C SER A 242 -12.54 -8.38 -19.71
N VAL A 243 -11.98 -9.51 -20.13
CA VAL A 243 -11.41 -10.53 -19.24
C VAL A 243 -9.96 -10.79 -19.58
N HIS A 244 -9.08 -10.61 -18.59
CA HIS A 244 -7.65 -10.87 -18.66
C HIS A 244 -7.33 -12.10 -17.81
N VAL A 245 -6.77 -13.14 -18.41
CA VAL A 245 -6.34 -14.35 -17.70
C VAL A 245 -4.83 -14.30 -17.52
N ILE A 246 -4.37 -14.44 -16.28
CA ILE A 246 -2.95 -14.45 -15.93
C ILE A 246 -2.65 -15.79 -15.27
N GLU A 247 -1.76 -16.57 -15.87
CA GLU A 247 -1.27 -17.82 -15.30
C GLU A 247 -0.24 -17.54 -14.19
N VAL A 248 -0.62 -17.78 -12.94
CA VAL A 248 0.15 -17.31 -11.77
C VAL A 248 1.14 -18.35 -11.23
N GLY A 249 1.06 -19.60 -11.70
CA GLY A 249 1.72 -20.76 -11.07
C GLY A 249 3.21 -20.58 -10.74
N SER A 250 3.99 -20.09 -11.70
CA SER A 250 5.44 -19.89 -11.59
C SER A 250 5.85 -18.43 -11.38
N MET A 251 4.89 -17.50 -11.37
CA MET A 251 5.19 -16.07 -11.33
C MET A 251 5.47 -15.61 -9.90
N ARG A 252 6.51 -14.79 -9.74
CA ARG A 252 6.69 -14.01 -8.51
C ARG A 252 5.57 -12.98 -8.37
N PRO A 253 5.24 -12.54 -7.15
CA PRO A 253 4.16 -11.58 -6.93
C PRO A 253 4.29 -10.30 -7.76
N GLY A 254 5.48 -9.68 -7.83
CA GLY A 254 5.73 -8.48 -8.62
C GLY A 254 5.54 -8.68 -10.13
N ALA A 255 5.85 -9.88 -10.63
CA ALA A 255 5.59 -10.23 -12.02
C ALA A 255 4.08 -10.35 -12.31
N VAL A 256 3.30 -10.92 -11.38
CA VAL A 256 1.83 -10.95 -11.49
C VAL A 256 1.25 -9.52 -11.51
N LEU A 257 1.79 -8.64 -10.66
CA LEU A 257 1.41 -7.23 -10.62
C LEU A 257 1.76 -6.50 -11.92
N ALA A 258 2.93 -6.74 -12.49
CA ALA A 258 3.33 -6.20 -13.79
C ALA A 258 2.41 -6.69 -14.92
N ALA A 259 2.13 -7.99 -14.97
CA ALA A 259 1.23 -8.57 -15.97
C ALA A 259 -0.19 -8.00 -15.87
N ALA A 260 -0.72 -7.84 -14.65
CA ALA A 260 -2.04 -7.25 -14.45
C ALA A 260 -2.08 -5.77 -14.88
N ALA A 261 -1.06 -4.99 -14.55
CA ALA A 261 -0.96 -3.59 -14.97
C ALA A 261 -0.84 -3.46 -16.50
N GLN A 262 -0.09 -4.34 -17.14
CA GLN A 262 0.07 -4.39 -18.60
C GLN A 262 -1.23 -4.81 -19.30
N ALA A 263 -1.91 -5.84 -18.80
CA ALA A 263 -3.16 -6.33 -19.37
C ALA A 263 -4.27 -5.28 -19.34
N LEU A 264 -4.38 -4.52 -18.25
CA LEU A 264 -5.40 -3.47 -18.11
C LEU A 264 -5.07 -2.22 -18.93
N ALA A 265 -3.79 -1.92 -19.15
CA ALA A 265 -3.33 -0.67 -19.76
C ALA A 265 -4.11 -0.18 -20.99
N PRO A 266 -4.46 -1.03 -21.99
CA PRO A 266 -5.17 -0.57 -23.18
C PRO A 266 -6.60 -0.06 -22.90
N THR A 267 -7.17 -0.44 -21.76
CA THR A 267 -8.54 -0.10 -21.37
C THR A 267 -8.61 1.10 -20.43
N LEU A 268 -7.49 1.50 -19.85
CA LEU A 268 -7.43 2.59 -18.89
C LEU A 268 -7.52 3.96 -19.60
N PRO A 269 -8.14 4.97 -18.97
CA PRO A 269 -8.17 6.31 -19.55
C PRO A 269 -6.77 6.92 -19.59
N ALA A 270 -6.58 7.89 -20.49
CA ALA A 270 -5.41 8.75 -20.43
C ALA A 270 -5.42 9.59 -19.14
N ALA A 271 -4.24 9.88 -18.60
CA ALA A 271 -4.09 10.79 -17.48
C ALA A 271 -4.74 12.14 -17.80
N SER A 272 -5.51 12.69 -16.87
CA SER A 272 -5.98 14.06 -17.03
C SER A 272 -4.77 15.00 -16.98
N THR A 273 -4.64 15.91 -17.96
CA THR A 273 -3.55 16.89 -18.02
C THR A 273 -3.58 17.93 -16.89
N ASN A 274 -4.63 17.91 -16.05
CA ASN A 274 -4.84 18.88 -14.97
C ASN A 274 -4.15 18.51 -13.65
N SER A 275 -3.49 17.34 -13.54
CA SER A 275 -2.65 17.04 -12.37
C SER A 275 -1.27 17.64 -12.58
N ALA A 276 -1.07 18.89 -12.13
CA ALA A 276 0.26 19.47 -12.02
C ALA A 276 1.15 18.54 -11.18
N ARG A 277 2.12 17.88 -11.83
CA ARG A 277 3.09 16.99 -11.19
C ARG A 277 3.92 17.80 -10.23
N ALA A 278 3.78 17.53 -8.94
CA ALA A 278 4.49 18.25 -7.89
C ALA A 278 5.82 17.53 -7.58
N GLY A 279 6.94 18.26 -7.59
CA GLY A 279 8.25 17.77 -7.15
C GLY A 279 8.29 17.29 -5.70
N ALA A 280 9.36 16.54 -5.38
CA ALA A 280 9.58 15.67 -4.21
C ALA A 280 9.19 16.19 -2.83
N LEU A 281 9.27 17.51 -2.62
CA LEU A 281 9.01 18.15 -1.33
C LEU A 281 8.41 19.53 -1.62
N HIS A 282 7.12 19.58 -1.93
CA HIS A 282 6.46 20.88 -1.89
C HIS A 282 6.36 21.34 -0.43
N GLU A 283 6.93 22.51 -0.17
CA GLU A 283 6.46 23.41 0.88
C GLU A 283 4.93 23.38 0.87
N ALA A 284 4.30 23.60 2.02
CA ALA A 284 2.86 23.79 2.06
C ALA A 284 2.49 25.10 1.32
N ILE A 285 2.55 25.12 -0.02
CA ILE A 285 2.19 26.21 -0.91
C ILE A 285 0.66 26.24 -0.97
N GLY A 286 0.07 26.60 0.16
CA GLY A 286 -1.21 27.24 0.21
C GLY A 286 -0.97 28.61 0.82
N ARG A 287 -1.37 29.68 0.14
CA ARG A 287 -1.41 31.08 0.61
C ARG A 287 -2.17 31.31 1.93
N ARG A 288 -2.57 30.26 2.65
CA ARG A 288 -3.21 30.32 3.96
C ARG A 288 -2.14 30.17 5.04
N SER A 289 -2.05 31.18 5.90
CA SER A 289 -1.23 31.11 7.11
C SER A 289 -1.52 29.83 7.90
N VAL A 290 -0.50 29.27 8.55
CA VAL A 290 -0.60 28.11 9.45
C VAL A 290 -1.77 28.27 10.42
N THR A 291 -1.95 29.49 10.96
CA THR A 291 -3.07 29.87 11.84
C THR A 291 -4.45 29.57 11.23
N ARG A 292 -4.67 29.88 9.95
CA ARG A 292 -5.96 29.63 9.28
C ARG A 292 -6.22 28.13 9.05
N ARG A 293 -5.16 27.31 8.90
CA ARG A 293 -5.28 25.85 8.77
C ARG A 293 -5.65 25.21 10.11
N VAL A 294 -4.96 25.59 11.18
CA VAL A 294 -5.23 25.11 12.55
C VAL A 294 -6.63 25.50 13.03
N LEU A 295 -7.15 26.67 12.62
CA LEU A 295 -8.52 27.10 12.96
C LEU A 295 -9.61 26.52 12.04
N SER A 296 -9.25 25.68 11.06
CA SER A 296 -10.23 25.11 10.12
C SER A 296 -11.07 24.01 10.78
N TYR A 297 -12.32 23.82 10.31
CA TYR A 297 -13.16 22.69 10.75
C TYR A 297 -12.52 21.32 10.44
N ALA A 298 -11.75 21.23 9.36
CA ALA A 298 -11.01 20.02 9.01
C ALA A 298 -9.98 19.68 10.10
N TYR A 299 -9.27 20.67 10.62
CA TYR A 299 -8.31 20.48 11.70
C TYR A 299 -8.99 20.37 13.07
N LEU A 300 -9.79 21.35 13.51
CA LEU A 300 -10.38 21.33 14.86
C LEU A 300 -11.42 20.23 15.06
N GLY A 301 -12.36 20.10 14.12
CA GLY A 301 -13.49 19.19 14.26
C GLY A 301 -13.16 17.77 13.82
N ARG A 302 -12.66 17.61 12.58
CA ARG A 302 -12.44 16.27 12.01
C ARG A 302 -11.17 15.60 12.52
N TYR A 303 -10.15 16.37 12.84
CA TYR A 303 -8.90 15.85 13.40
C TYR A 303 -8.85 15.98 14.93
N LEU A 304 -8.62 17.18 15.47
CA LEU A 304 -8.30 17.39 16.88
C LEU A 304 -9.38 16.85 17.82
N ALA A 305 -10.65 17.18 17.62
CA ALA A 305 -11.73 16.68 18.49
C ALA A 305 -11.94 15.17 18.36
N ARG A 306 -11.86 14.63 17.13
CA ARG A 306 -12.10 13.20 16.86
C ARG A 306 -10.97 12.31 17.37
N HIS A 307 -9.74 12.81 17.32
CA HIS A 307 -8.52 12.07 17.63
C HIS A 307 -7.81 12.61 18.87
N PHE A 308 -8.54 13.35 19.73
CA PHE A 308 -7.98 14.01 20.90
C PHE A 308 -7.21 13.01 21.77
N PHE A 309 -7.84 11.88 22.11
CA PHE A 309 -7.25 10.82 22.93
C PHE A 309 -6.27 9.91 22.17
N ASP A 310 -6.24 9.98 20.84
CA ASP A 310 -5.28 9.24 20.01
C ASP A 310 -3.91 9.96 19.92
N GLY A 311 -3.73 11.04 20.69
CA GLY A 311 -2.49 11.81 20.78
C GLY A 311 -2.56 13.22 20.18
N ALA A 312 -3.67 13.60 19.54
CA ALA A 312 -3.83 14.94 18.96
C ALA A 312 -3.84 16.06 20.03
N TRP A 313 -4.20 15.74 21.28
CA TRP A 313 -4.15 16.67 22.42
C TRP A 313 -2.79 17.33 22.65
N ARG A 314 -1.71 16.74 22.10
CA ARG A 314 -0.34 17.23 22.23
C ARG A 314 -0.04 18.40 21.32
N GLU A 315 -0.68 18.49 20.16
CA GLU A 315 -0.37 19.52 19.16
C GLU A 315 -0.63 20.96 19.65
N PRO A 316 -1.69 21.24 20.44
CA PRO A 316 -1.86 22.55 21.09
C PRO A 316 -0.69 23.00 21.97
N LEU A 317 0.17 22.07 22.43
CA LEU A 317 1.33 22.37 23.26
C LEU A 317 2.60 22.65 22.43
N PHE A 318 2.60 22.36 21.13
CA PHE A 318 3.79 22.54 20.26
C PHE A 318 4.33 23.98 20.24
N PRO A 319 3.49 25.05 20.21
CA PRO A 319 4.00 26.43 20.27
C PRO A 319 4.79 26.74 21.55
N LEU A 320 4.56 26.01 22.63
CA LEU A 320 5.23 26.20 23.92
C LEU A 320 6.63 25.56 23.96
N SER A 321 6.92 24.64 23.04
CA SER A 321 8.23 23.98 22.89
C SER A 321 9.05 24.60 21.77
N GLU A 322 10.36 24.74 21.95
CA GLU A 322 11.26 25.11 20.85
C GLU A 322 11.19 24.15 19.66
N PRO A 323 11.34 22.82 19.83
CA PRO A 323 11.24 21.88 18.71
C PRO A 323 9.86 21.93 18.04
N GLY A 324 8.78 22.14 18.81
CA GLY A 324 7.44 22.29 18.25
C GLY A 324 7.25 23.59 17.45
N ARG A 325 7.85 24.71 17.86
CA ARG A 325 7.85 25.94 17.06
C ARG A 325 8.60 25.76 15.75
N THR A 326 9.76 25.10 15.78
CA THR A 326 10.53 24.78 14.58
C THR A 326 9.71 23.89 13.64
N PHE A 327 9.07 22.84 14.15
CA PHE A 327 8.18 21.98 13.36
C PHE A 327 7.01 22.74 12.72
N LEU A 328 6.37 23.66 13.44
CA LEU A 328 5.27 24.45 12.88
C LEU A 328 5.71 25.42 11.78
N ARG A 329 6.98 25.84 11.79
CA ARG A 329 7.57 26.74 10.79
C ARG A 329 8.10 25.97 9.57
N ASP A 330 8.89 24.94 9.81
CA ASP A 330 9.73 24.29 8.80
C ASP A 330 9.15 22.93 8.34
N GLY A 331 8.15 22.41 9.03
CA GLY A 331 7.61 21.07 8.80
C GLY A 331 8.61 19.96 9.12
N TYR A 332 8.50 18.80 8.46
CA TYR A 332 9.45 17.69 8.61
C TYR A 332 10.72 17.92 7.81
N SER A 333 11.53 18.89 8.23
CA SER A 333 12.87 19.18 7.67
C SER A 333 13.95 18.35 8.36
N ALA A 334 15.15 18.27 7.76
CA ALA A 334 16.31 17.60 8.38
C ALA A 334 16.60 18.15 9.79
N GLY A 335 16.47 19.46 10.01
CA GLY A 335 16.63 20.07 11.33
C GLY A 335 15.58 19.61 12.35
N VAL A 336 14.32 19.46 11.95
CA VAL A 336 13.27 18.92 12.82
C VAL A 336 13.49 17.44 13.11
N MET A 337 13.96 16.68 12.12
CA MET A 337 14.36 15.28 12.33
C MET A 337 15.50 15.18 13.34
N ARG A 338 16.48 16.08 13.29
CA ARG A 338 17.56 16.19 14.29
C ARG A 338 17.02 16.42 15.70
N PHE A 339 16.08 17.36 15.89
CA PHE A 339 15.41 17.53 17.19
C PHE A 339 14.77 16.24 17.69
N ILE A 340 14.05 15.53 16.81
CA ILE A 340 13.38 14.26 17.17
C ILE A 340 14.41 13.19 17.55
N TYR A 341 15.53 13.10 16.85
CA TYR A 341 16.57 12.09 17.08
C TYR A 341 17.44 12.38 18.30
N ASP A 342 17.78 13.64 18.53
CA ASP A 342 18.63 14.10 19.63
C ASP A 342 17.79 14.52 20.85
N GLN A 343 16.68 13.81 21.08
CA GLN A 343 15.80 14.06 22.22
C GLN A 343 16.61 14.02 23.53
N PRO A 344 16.53 15.06 24.38
CA PRO A 344 17.21 15.07 25.66
C PRO A 344 16.64 13.99 26.61
N LEU A 345 17.47 13.48 27.52
CA LEU A 345 17.07 12.48 28.52
C LEU A 345 15.90 12.96 29.41
N HIS A 346 15.91 14.25 29.76
CA HIS A 346 14.91 14.87 30.61
C HIS A 346 14.27 16.09 29.91
N PRO A 347 13.36 15.85 28.95
CA PRO A 347 12.69 16.95 28.25
C PRO A 347 11.72 17.68 29.20
N SER A 348 11.56 18.98 28.96
CA SER A 348 10.57 19.82 29.65
C SER A 348 9.15 19.28 29.42
N LEU A 349 8.16 19.74 30.20
CA LEU A 349 6.77 19.29 30.03
C LEU A 349 6.21 19.60 28.62
N ALA A 350 6.53 20.77 28.06
CA ALA A 350 6.12 21.13 26.71
C ALA A 350 6.82 20.25 25.66
N ASP A 351 8.13 20.02 25.83
CA ASP A 351 8.90 19.17 24.92
C ASP A 351 8.46 17.70 24.99
N ARG A 352 8.01 17.21 26.16
CA ARG A 352 7.40 15.87 26.29
C ARG A 352 6.17 15.71 25.42
N ALA A 353 5.39 16.78 25.23
CA ALA A 353 4.25 16.73 24.30
C ALA A 353 4.73 16.60 22.86
N PHE A 354 5.75 17.36 22.47
CA PHE A 354 6.38 17.23 21.15
C PHE A 354 6.98 15.84 20.93
N TYR A 355 7.94 15.42 21.75
CA TYR A 355 8.61 14.13 21.60
C TYR A 355 7.68 12.93 21.81
N GLY A 356 6.65 13.10 22.64
CA GLY A 356 5.61 12.11 22.89
C GLY A 356 4.53 12.04 21.81
N TYR A 357 4.58 12.86 20.76
CA TYR A 357 3.64 12.76 19.65
C TYR A 357 3.83 11.44 18.88
N PRO A 358 2.75 10.69 18.53
CA PRO A 358 2.87 9.35 17.96
C PRO A 358 3.79 9.26 16.73
N LEU A 359 3.71 10.23 15.81
CA LEU A 359 4.57 10.22 14.62
C LEU A 359 6.06 10.46 14.98
N HIS A 360 6.36 11.32 15.96
CA HIS A 360 7.73 11.55 16.40
C HIS A 360 8.31 10.34 17.13
N ARG A 361 7.48 9.60 17.89
CA ARG A 361 7.88 8.31 18.48
C ARG A 361 8.18 7.28 17.38
N ALA A 362 7.31 7.17 16.38
CA ALA A 362 7.48 6.27 15.24
C ALA A 362 8.79 6.56 14.48
N VAL A 363 9.11 7.84 14.28
CA VAL A 363 10.38 8.27 13.67
C VAL A 363 11.60 7.85 14.51
N ARG A 364 11.55 7.95 15.85
CA ARG A 364 12.64 7.47 16.71
C ARG A 364 12.75 5.95 16.73
N ASP A 365 11.62 5.24 16.81
CA ASP A 365 11.59 3.78 16.72
C ASP A 365 12.19 3.31 15.38
N ARG A 366 11.88 4.01 14.28
CA ARG A 366 12.50 3.77 12.96
C ARG A 366 14.03 3.87 13.04
N LEU A 367 14.56 4.96 13.60
CA LEU A 367 16.02 5.15 13.71
C LEU A 367 16.67 4.04 14.55
N ALA A 368 16.07 3.69 15.69
CA ALA A 368 16.59 2.63 16.56
C ALA A 368 16.62 1.25 15.85
N ILE A 369 15.58 0.94 15.06
CA ILE A 369 15.55 -0.27 14.23
C ILE A 369 16.66 -0.21 13.17
N LEU A 370 16.76 0.91 12.44
CA LEU A 370 17.75 1.10 11.39
C LEU A 370 19.18 0.96 11.94
N GLU A 371 19.54 1.68 13.00
CA GLU A 371 20.87 1.61 13.61
C GLU A 371 21.25 0.17 13.94
N ARG A 372 20.36 -0.59 14.58
CA ARG A 372 20.63 -1.99 14.94
C ARG A 372 20.74 -2.89 13.70
N ARG A 373 19.80 -2.79 12.76
CA ARG A 373 19.77 -3.67 11.58
C ARG A 373 20.93 -3.39 10.63
N ILE A 374 21.25 -2.11 10.42
CA ILE A 374 22.39 -1.68 9.60
C ILE A 374 23.70 -2.08 10.28
N GLU A 375 23.85 -1.89 11.60
CA GLU A 375 25.05 -2.33 12.31
C GLU A 375 25.34 -3.82 12.08
N ILE A 376 24.33 -4.68 12.18
CA ILE A 376 24.45 -6.12 11.93
C ILE A 376 24.94 -6.37 10.49
N GLU A 377 24.36 -5.68 9.52
CA GLU A 377 24.70 -5.87 8.11
C GLU A 377 26.12 -5.38 7.78
N LEU A 378 26.48 -4.20 8.29
CA LEU A 378 27.83 -3.63 8.15
C LEU A 378 28.87 -4.59 8.71
N ARG A 379 28.66 -5.11 9.93
CA ARG A 379 29.59 -6.05 10.56
C ARG A 379 29.72 -7.34 9.77
N SER A 380 28.60 -7.92 9.34
CA SER A 380 28.58 -9.15 8.55
C SER A 380 29.38 -8.99 7.26
N ARG A 381 29.07 -7.96 6.45
CA ARG A 381 29.71 -7.75 5.15
C ARG A 381 31.17 -7.30 5.24
N LEU A 382 31.51 -6.42 6.19
CA LEU A 382 32.88 -5.96 6.37
C LEU A 382 33.78 -7.06 6.93
N SER A 383 33.26 -7.98 7.75
CA SER A 383 34.03 -9.13 8.23
C SER A 383 34.40 -10.10 7.09
N ALA A 384 33.65 -10.11 5.99
CA ALA A 384 33.92 -10.94 4.81
C ALA A 384 35.09 -10.46 3.92
N GLY A 385 35.85 -9.44 4.34
CA GLY A 385 37.11 -9.06 3.70
C GLY A 385 37.03 -8.13 2.48
N ARG A 386 35.83 -7.75 1.99
CA ARG A 386 35.65 -6.84 0.84
C ARG A 386 35.35 -5.38 1.21
N GLU A 387 35.75 -4.44 0.35
CA GLU A 387 35.26 -3.05 0.39
C GLU A 387 33.72 -3.05 0.30
N LEU A 388 33.06 -2.23 1.12
CA LEU A 388 31.61 -2.12 1.17
C LEU A 388 31.18 -0.73 0.67
N ARG A 389 30.48 -0.67 -0.46
CA ARG A 389 29.92 0.56 -1.02
C ARG A 389 28.47 0.73 -0.61
N ILE A 390 28.17 1.87 -0.01
CA ILE A 390 26.87 2.18 0.55
C ILE A 390 26.35 3.44 -0.12
N PHE A 391 25.11 3.40 -0.58
CA PHE A 391 24.40 4.57 -1.08
C PHE A 391 23.27 4.95 -0.13
N THR A 392 23.06 6.24 0.12
CA THR A 392 21.88 6.73 0.86
C THR A 392 21.30 7.97 0.20
N ALA A 393 19.99 7.94 -0.07
CA ALA A 393 19.24 9.10 -0.53
C ALA A 393 17.77 8.97 -0.11
N PRO A 394 17.15 9.99 0.49
CA PRO A 394 17.79 11.22 0.97
C PRO A 394 18.80 10.86 2.06
N SER A 395 19.86 11.64 2.21
CA SER A 395 20.82 11.40 3.28
C SER A 395 20.36 12.02 4.60
N GLY A 396 19.74 13.20 4.58
CA GLY A 396 19.64 14.05 5.77
C GLY A 396 21.01 14.12 6.46
N PHE A 397 21.03 13.92 7.78
CA PHE A 397 22.26 13.78 8.57
C PHE A 397 22.81 12.34 8.66
N ALA A 398 22.21 11.37 7.94
CA ALA A 398 22.65 9.97 7.84
C ALA A 398 22.95 9.28 9.20
N TYR A 399 22.15 9.59 10.24
CA TYR A 399 22.36 9.03 11.59
C TYR A 399 22.28 7.51 11.63
N ASP A 400 21.43 6.94 10.79
CA ASP A 400 21.24 5.50 10.60
C ASP A 400 22.49 4.78 10.06
N LEU A 401 23.40 5.49 9.39
CA LEU A 401 24.67 4.96 8.90
C LEU A 401 25.87 5.41 9.73
N LEU A 402 25.96 6.71 10.03
CA LEU A 402 27.12 7.29 10.70
C LEU A 402 27.26 6.80 12.14
N ARG A 403 26.16 6.58 12.88
CA ARG A 403 26.24 6.07 14.26
C ARG A 403 26.74 4.61 14.29
N PRO A 404 26.19 3.67 13.50
CA PRO A 404 26.77 2.33 13.39
C PRO A 404 28.23 2.32 12.91
N LEU A 405 28.57 3.14 11.91
CA LEU A 405 29.96 3.22 11.40
C LEU A 405 30.92 3.79 12.43
N ALA A 406 30.51 4.82 13.19
CA ALA A 406 31.32 5.37 14.29
C ALA A 406 31.57 4.33 15.39
N LYS A 407 30.55 3.56 15.75
CA LYS A 407 30.69 2.46 16.72
C LYS A 407 31.65 1.39 16.20
N LEU A 408 31.51 0.99 14.94
CA LEU A 408 32.42 0.04 14.32
C LEU A 408 33.87 0.57 14.27
N ALA A 409 34.06 1.85 13.93
CA ALA A 409 35.37 2.48 13.88
C ALA A 409 36.04 2.55 15.26
N ALA A 410 35.26 2.80 16.33
CA ALA A 410 35.77 2.80 17.69
C ALA A 410 36.28 1.42 18.14
N GLU A 411 35.67 0.34 17.63
CA GLU A 411 36.04 -1.04 17.96
C GLU A 411 37.13 -1.60 17.02
N ASN A 412 37.04 -1.31 15.72
CA ASN A 412 37.97 -1.78 14.70
C ASN A 412 38.07 -0.76 13.54
N PRO A 413 39.00 0.21 13.62
CA PRO A 413 39.16 1.26 12.61
C PRO A 413 39.44 0.72 11.20
N GLU A 414 40.18 -0.39 11.08
CA GLU A 414 40.54 -0.97 9.78
C GLU A 414 39.32 -1.56 9.05
N LEU A 415 38.35 -2.11 9.79
CA LEU A 415 37.08 -2.53 9.19
C LEU A 415 36.27 -1.34 8.70
N ALA A 416 36.20 -0.25 9.48
CA ALA A 416 35.45 0.94 9.10
C ALA A 416 36.01 1.62 7.84
N ARG A 417 37.35 1.70 7.68
CA ARG A 417 38.02 2.27 6.49
C ARG A 417 37.64 1.61 5.16
N ARG A 418 37.14 0.38 5.23
CA ARG A 418 36.67 -0.37 4.05
C ARG A 418 35.26 0.02 3.62
N ALA A 419 34.56 0.85 4.38
CA ALA A 419 33.29 1.45 3.97
C ALA A 419 33.52 2.66 3.05
N VAL A 420 32.73 2.72 1.98
CA VAL A 420 32.63 3.87 1.06
C VAL A 420 31.17 4.31 1.08
N LEU A 421 30.92 5.55 1.49
CA LEU A 421 29.57 6.10 1.60
C LEU A 421 29.35 7.18 0.54
N VAL A 422 28.32 6.99 -0.28
CA VAL A 422 27.78 8.00 -1.20
C VAL A 422 26.44 8.46 -0.65
N ALA A 423 26.34 9.74 -0.34
CA ALA A 423 25.13 10.37 0.17
C ALA A 423 24.59 11.37 -0.85
N ALA A 424 23.29 11.37 -1.08
CA ALA A 424 22.64 12.36 -1.93
C ALA A 424 21.44 13.02 -1.26
N ASP A 425 21.33 14.34 -1.40
CA ASP A 425 20.24 15.14 -0.86
C ASP A 425 20.08 16.46 -1.63
N LEU A 426 18.93 17.12 -1.48
CA LEU A 426 18.69 18.46 -2.05
C LEU A 426 19.59 19.51 -1.39
N ASP A 427 19.79 19.38 -0.07
CA ASP A 427 20.58 20.29 0.77
C ASP A 427 20.31 21.77 0.44
N PRO A 428 19.08 22.27 0.60
CA PRO A 428 18.73 23.63 0.18
C PRO A 428 19.51 24.71 0.92
N VAL A 429 19.87 24.46 2.18
CA VAL A 429 20.62 25.38 3.05
C VAL A 429 22.13 25.27 2.84
N GLY A 430 22.64 24.10 2.39
CA GLY A 430 24.06 23.88 2.14
C GLY A 430 24.85 23.44 3.37
N ASP A 431 24.17 22.97 4.43
CA ASP A 431 24.76 22.56 5.70
C ASP A 431 24.99 21.04 5.81
N LEU A 432 24.20 20.23 5.08
CA LEU A 432 24.31 18.78 5.13
C LEU A 432 25.65 18.26 4.60
N GLY A 433 26.07 18.72 3.41
CA GLY A 433 27.32 18.26 2.77
C GLY A 433 28.55 18.45 3.66
N PRO A 434 28.81 19.67 4.19
CA PRO A 434 29.91 19.93 5.12
C PRO A 434 29.83 19.11 6.42
N GLU A 435 28.66 19.02 7.06
CA GLU A 435 28.51 18.26 8.31
C GLU A 435 28.76 16.76 8.12
N LEU A 436 28.24 16.17 7.03
CA LEU A 436 28.45 14.77 6.71
C LEU A 436 29.92 14.47 6.37
N THR A 437 30.58 15.37 5.64
CA THR A 437 32.02 15.24 5.31
C THR A 437 32.86 15.23 6.58
N ALA A 438 32.65 16.20 7.47
CA ALA A 438 33.37 16.27 8.75
C ALA A 438 33.07 15.05 9.66
N ALA A 439 31.85 14.50 9.61
CA ALA A 439 31.52 13.28 10.32
C ALA A 439 32.24 12.05 9.74
N ALA A 440 32.26 11.90 8.42
CA ALA A 440 32.96 10.81 7.73
C ALA A 440 34.48 10.85 7.98
N GLU A 441 35.10 12.04 7.94
CA GLU A 441 36.51 12.23 8.26
C GLU A 441 36.85 11.80 9.68
N ARG A 442 36.01 12.17 10.67
CA ARG A 442 36.20 11.75 12.07
C ARG A 442 36.10 10.23 12.26
N ILE A 443 35.25 9.57 11.48
CA ILE A 443 35.12 8.10 11.52
C ILE A 443 36.26 7.43 10.73
N GLY A 444 36.83 8.11 9.73
CA GLY A 444 37.89 7.60 8.87
C GLY A 444 37.35 6.76 7.69
N ILE A 445 36.17 7.10 7.16
CA ILE A 445 35.57 6.42 5.99
C ILE A 445 35.74 7.26 4.72
N ARG A 446 35.69 6.59 3.55
CA ARG A 446 35.60 7.30 2.27
C ARG A 446 34.18 7.80 2.05
N PHE A 447 34.04 9.07 1.68
CA PHE A 447 32.75 9.72 1.58
C PHE A 447 32.64 10.59 0.33
N THR A 448 31.46 10.61 -0.26
CA THR A 448 31.08 11.51 -1.35
C THR A 448 29.67 12.03 -1.12
N PHE A 449 29.49 13.34 -1.22
CA PHE A 449 28.19 13.98 -1.16
C PHE A 449 27.80 14.51 -2.53
N VAL A 450 26.62 14.13 -3.01
CA VAL A 450 26.07 14.54 -4.29
C VAL A 450 24.81 15.37 -4.06
N ARG A 451 24.85 16.66 -4.40
CA ARG A 451 23.73 17.57 -4.17
C ARG A 451 22.79 17.59 -5.38
N GLY A 452 21.52 17.28 -5.17
CA GLY A 452 20.49 17.49 -6.19
C GLY A 452 19.15 16.84 -5.88
N ASP A 453 18.23 16.93 -6.85
CA ASP A 453 16.89 16.33 -6.75
C ASP A 453 16.91 14.85 -7.16
N LEU A 454 16.53 13.97 -6.23
CA LEU A 454 16.47 12.52 -6.45
C LEU A 454 15.50 12.08 -7.56
N THR A 455 14.56 12.96 -7.90
CA THR A 455 13.61 12.74 -9.01
C THR A 455 14.20 13.13 -10.37
N ALA A 456 15.30 13.87 -10.40
CA ALA A 456 16.01 14.22 -11.63
C ALA A 456 16.90 13.06 -12.11
N SER A 457 16.81 12.75 -13.40
CA SER A 457 17.67 11.73 -14.04
C SER A 457 19.15 12.09 -13.98
N ALA A 458 19.50 13.38 -14.05
CA ALA A 458 20.87 13.87 -13.97
C ALA A 458 21.55 13.46 -12.66
N LEU A 459 20.89 13.66 -11.50
CA LEU A 459 21.44 13.24 -10.21
C LEU A 459 21.63 11.72 -10.15
N ARG A 460 20.64 10.95 -10.66
CA ARG A 460 20.73 9.49 -10.71
C ARG A 460 21.92 9.02 -11.56
N THR A 461 22.19 9.69 -12.69
CA THR A 461 23.33 9.40 -13.56
C THR A 461 24.66 9.71 -12.87
N GLU A 462 24.77 10.84 -12.18
CA GLU A 462 25.96 11.18 -11.39
C GLU A 462 26.21 10.15 -10.27
N CYS A 463 25.15 9.69 -9.59
CA CYS A 463 25.27 8.67 -8.56
C CYS A 463 25.68 7.29 -9.11
N GLU A 464 25.34 6.95 -10.36
CA GLU A 464 25.70 5.68 -11.01
C GLU A 464 27.23 5.50 -11.12
N ASP A 465 27.97 6.59 -11.31
CA ASP A 465 29.44 6.57 -11.44
C ASP A 465 30.16 6.07 -10.18
N HIS A 466 29.46 6.04 -9.04
CA HIS A 466 30.00 5.52 -7.78
C HIS A 466 29.60 4.06 -7.49
N GLY A 467 28.71 3.48 -8.30
CA GLY A 467 28.21 2.11 -8.18
C GLY A 467 29.18 1.04 -8.68
N PRO A 468 28.75 -0.23 -8.76
CA PRO A 468 27.52 -0.74 -8.14
C PRO A 468 27.67 -0.86 -6.61
N PHE A 469 26.58 -0.63 -5.89
CA PHE A 469 26.51 -0.58 -4.43
C PHE A 469 26.24 -1.96 -3.81
N ASP A 470 26.68 -2.16 -2.57
CA ASP A 470 26.39 -3.36 -1.79
C ASP A 470 25.15 -3.16 -0.89
N ILE A 471 24.92 -1.92 -0.40
CA ILE A 471 23.74 -1.54 0.38
C ILE A 471 23.21 -0.20 -0.13
N GLY A 472 21.91 -0.10 -0.36
CA GLY A 472 21.23 1.13 -0.75
C GLY A 472 20.17 1.51 0.27
N LEU A 473 20.15 2.75 0.73
CA LEU A 473 19.17 3.28 1.68
C LEU A 473 18.25 4.27 0.97
N PHE A 474 16.94 3.99 1.05
CA PHE A 474 15.88 4.92 0.66
C PHE A 474 14.91 5.07 1.82
N VAL A 475 15.32 5.84 2.83
CA VAL A 475 14.62 5.97 4.11
C VAL A 475 14.09 7.38 4.28
N GLY A 476 12.84 7.50 4.71
CA GLY A 476 12.25 8.78 5.10
C GLY A 476 11.75 9.64 3.95
N LEU A 477 11.76 9.15 2.71
CA LEU A 477 11.09 9.77 1.55
C LEU A 477 10.10 8.85 0.82
N SER A 478 10.10 7.55 1.07
CA SER A 478 9.21 6.58 0.40
C SER A 478 7.72 6.94 0.49
N SER A 479 7.30 7.46 1.65
CA SER A 479 5.93 7.92 1.92
C SER A 479 5.67 9.37 1.53
N TRP A 480 6.66 10.13 1.07
CA TRP A 480 6.54 11.58 0.82
C TRP A 480 6.81 11.95 -0.64
N LEU A 481 7.53 11.10 -1.39
CA LEU A 481 7.64 11.23 -2.84
C LEU A 481 6.31 10.90 -3.52
N PRO A 482 6.00 11.56 -4.65
CA PRO A 482 4.98 11.07 -5.57
C PRO A 482 5.28 9.63 -6.00
N LYS A 483 4.22 8.85 -6.28
CA LYS A 483 4.33 7.40 -6.45
C LYS A 483 5.24 7.02 -7.62
N GLN A 484 5.15 7.71 -8.76
CA GLN A 484 5.98 7.42 -9.93
C GLN A 484 7.48 7.64 -9.65
N PRO A 485 7.94 8.83 -9.22
CA PRO A 485 9.34 9.02 -8.82
C PRO A 485 9.84 8.03 -7.78
N MET A 486 8.99 7.63 -6.84
CA MET A 486 9.34 6.59 -5.86
C MET A 486 9.61 5.24 -6.53
N LEU A 487 8.73 4.77 -7.42
CA LEU A 487 8.95 3.51 -8.15
C LEU A 487 10.15 3.58 -9.10
N GLU A 488 10.37 4.72 -9.77
CA GLU A 488 11.55 4.96 -10.61
C GLU A 488 12.84 4.88 -9.80
N HIS A 489 12.88 5.51 -8.62
CA HIS A 489 14.05 5.48 -7.76
C HIS A 489 14.33 4.08 -7.21
N LEU A 490 13.30 3.33 -6.82
CA LEU A 490 13.45 1.94 -6.40
C LEU A 490 14.00 1.05 -7.51
N ARG A 491 13.51 1.19 -8.76
CA ARG A 491 14.05 0.45 -9.91
C ARG A 491 15.50 0.83 -10.20
N TRP A 492 15.83 2.11 -10.10
CA TRP A 492 17.19 2.60 -10.25
C TRP A 492 18.12 2.00 -9.19
N LEU A 493 17.70 1.94 -7.92
CA LEU A 493 18.45 1.26 -6.87
C LEU A 493 18.61 -0.23 -7.17
N GLY A 494 17.55 -0.91 -7.61
CA GLY A 494 17.62 -2.32 -7.99
C GLY A 494 18.65 -2.59 -9.10
N ALA A 495 18.75 -1.70 -10.09
CA ALA A 495 19.72 -1.78 -11.17
C ALA A 495 21.17 -1.44 -10.74
N ASN A 496 21.33 -0.65 -9.69
CA ASN A 496 22.63 -0.17 -9.20
C ASN A 496 23.16 -0.92 -7.98
N LEU A 497 22.39 -1.85 -7.43
CA LEU A 497 22.83 -2.78 -6.39
C LEU A 497 23.46 -4.02 -7.04
N ARG A 498 24.53 -4.52 -6.43
CA ARG A 498 25.16 -5.78 -6.85
C ARG A 498 24.23 -6.97 -6.62
N PRO A 499 24.47 -8.11 -7.30
CA PRO A 499 23.86 -9.38 -6.90
C PRO A 499 24.14 -9.68 -5.42
N GLY A 500 23.09 -9.99 -4.64
CA GLY A 500 23.18 -10.12 -3.17
C GLY A 500 23.27 -8.79 -2.42
N GLY A 501 23.07 -7.67 -3.11
CA GLY A 501 22.90 -6.34 -2.53
C GLY A 501 21.62 -6.24 -1.71
N LEU A 502 21.59 -5.24 -0.82
CA LEU A 502 20.48 -5.02 0.09
C LEU A 502 19.90 -3.62 -0.08
N LEU A 503 18.60 -3.53 -0.30
CA LEU A 503 17.84 -2.30 -0.10
C LEU A 503 17.37 -2.22 1.35
N VAL A 504 17.59 -1.08 1.98
CA VAL A 504 16.95 -0.70 3.24
C VAL A 504 16.02 0.48 2.97
N THR A 505 14.74 0.30 3.27
CA THR A 505 13.73 1.35 3.09
C THR A 505 12.74 1.33 4.24
N ASP A 506 11.84 2.29 4.27
CA ASP A 506 10.75 2.34 5.23
C ASP A 506 9.41 2.58 4.55
N CYS A 507 8.32 2.33 5.27
CA CYS A 507 7.01 2.83 4.89
C CYS A 507 6.18 3.18 6.12
N PHE A 508 5.19 4.05 5.93
CA PHE A 508 4.25 4.43 6.97
C PHE A 508 2.86 3.89 6.67
N THR A 509 2.18 3.43 7.70
CA THR A 509 0.74 3.17 7.68
C THR A 509 -0.03 4.40 8.16
N PRO A 510 -1.21 4.67 7.59
CA PRO A 510 -1.99 5.82 8.00
C PRO A 510 -2.54 5.62 9.42
N ALA A 511 -2.48 6.67 10.23
CA ALA A 511 -3.14 6.72 11.54
C ALA A 511 -3.74 8.12 11.78
N ALA A 512 -4.14 8.42 13.02
CA ALA A 512 -4.75 9.71 13.38
C ALA A 512 -3.93 10.93 12.88
N TYR A 513 -2.60 10.88 13.02
CA TYR A 513 -1.68 11.95 12.59
C TYR A 513 -1.81 12.27 11.09
N ALA A 514 -2.15 11.29 10.25
CA ALA A 514 -2.27 11.47 8.81
C ALA A 514 -3.41 12.45 8.48
N VAL A 515 -4.50 12.40 9.26
CA VAL A 515 -5.64 13.32 9.11
C VAL A 515 -5.22 14.75 9.46
N GLY A 516 -4.45 14.93 10.55
CA GLY A 516 -3.88 16.21 10.93
C GLY A 516 -2.92 16.75 9.87
N GLY A 517 -2.04 15.88 9.37
CA GLY A 517 -1.10 16.20 8.29
C GLY A 517 -1.83 16.69 7.03
N ALA A 518 -2.84 15.97 6.56
CA ALA A 518 -3.65 16.37 5.41
C ALA A 518 -4.41 17.68 5.64
N ALA A 519 -4.95 17.92 6.85
CA ALA A 519 -5.58 19.19 7.20
C ALA A 519 -4.57 20.36 7.20
N MET A 520 -3.31 20.06 7.53
CA MET A 520 -2.19 20.99 7.42
C MET A 520 -1.62 21.10 6.00
N GLY A 521 -2.11 20.31 5.04
CA GLY A 521 -1.67 20.37 3.64
C GLY A 521 -0.45 19.53 3.31
N TYR A 522 0.00 18.65 4.22
CA TYR A 522 1.04 17.67 3.91
C TYR A 522 0.55 16.67 2.87
N ARG A 523 1.44 16.37 1.92
CA ARG A 523 1.24 15.43 0.83
C ARG A 523 1.95 14.13 1.19
N ALA A 524 1.21 13.04 1.32
CA ALA A 524 1.74 11.78 1.82
C ALA A 524 1.10 10.57 1.12
N ASN A 525 1.86 9.50 1.04
CA ASN A 525 1.49 8.21 0.52
C ASN A 525 1.74 7.15 1.59
N TYR A 526 0.75 6.33 1.87
CA TYR A 526 0.81 5.33 2.93
C TYR A 526 0.71 3.92 2.36
N TYR A 527 1.55 3.04 2.88
CA TYR A 527 1.71 1.67 2.41
C TYR A 527 1.67 0.72 3.61
N PRO A 528 0.66 -0.15 3.69
CA PRO A 528 0.78 -1.35 4.51
C PRO A 528 2.02 -2.15 4.10
N PRO A 529 2.73 -2.81 5.02
CA PRO A 529 3.96 -3.55 4.70
C PRO A 529 3.79 -4.56 3.56
N VAL A 530 2.65 -5.24 3.51
CA VAL A 530 2.34 -6.21 2.44
C VAL A 530 2.26 -5.57 1.06
N VAL A 531 1.75 -4.33 0.98
CA VAL A 531 1.71 -3.56 -0.27
C VAL A 531 3.12 -3.10 -0.63
N MET A 532 3.89 -2.59 0.34
CA MET A 532 5.26 -2.15 0.08
C MET A 532 6.14 -3.29 -0.42
N ARG A 533 6.04 -4.49 0.19
CA ARG A 533 6.74 -5.70 -0.27
C ARG A 533 6.39 -6.06 -1.73
N MET A 534 5.12 -5.92 -2.11
CA MET A 534 4.68 -6.15 -3.49
C MET A 534 5.27 -5.12 -4.46
N LEU A 535 5.33 -3.85 -4.06
CA LEU A 535 5.94 -2.78 -4.85
C LEU A 535 7.45 -2.98 -4.99
N LEU A 536 8.13 -3.42 -3.94
CA LEU A 536 9.54 -3.80 -3.97
C LEU A 536 9.78 -4.97 -4.94
N ASP A 537 8.94 -6.01 -4.90
CA ASP A 537 9.03 -7.12 -5.85
C ASP A 537 8.86 -6.66 -7.30
N TYR A 538 7.90 -5.75 -7.51
CA TYR A 538 7.64 -5.11 -8.81
C TYR A 538 8.80 -4.23 -9.30
N CYS A 539 9.60 -3.68 -8.37
CA CYS A 539 10.79 -2.88 -8.68
C CYS A 539 12.09 -3.70 -8.79
N GLY A 540 12.03 -5.04 -8.72
CA GLY A 540 13.20 -5.90 -8.90
C GLY A 540 13.91 -6.33 -7.61
N PHE A 541 13.25 -6.23 -6.46
CA PHE A 541 13.73 -6.80 -5.20
C PHE A 541 13.03 -8.14 -4.92
N ASP A 542 13.50 -8.91 -3.94
CA ASP A 542 12.79 -10.09 -3.44
C ASP A 542 11.77 -9.67 -2.37
N GLY A 543 10.54 -9.37 -2.81
CA GLY A 543 9.47 -8.95 -1.89
C GLY A 543 9.02 -10.07 -0.95
N LEU A 544 9.21 -11.34 -1.31
CA LEU A 544 8.86 -12.50 -0.48
C LEU A 544 9.90 -12.76 0.61
N GLY A 545 11.19 -12.54 0.30
CA GLY A 545 12.29 -12.58 1.26
C GLY A 545 12.44 -11.31 2.10
N THR A 546 11.78 -10.20 1.74
CA THR A 546 11.87 -8.95 2.50
C THR A 546 11.47 -9.13 3.97
N GLU A 547 12.42 -8.81 4.85
CA GLU A 547 12.17 -8.72 6.28
C GLU A 547 11.48 -7.39 6.63
N VAL A 548 10.54 -7.43 7.57
CA VAL A 548 9.81 -6.26 8.05
C VAL A 548 9.91 -6.18 9.55
N GLU A 549 10.37 -5.04 10.06
CA GLU A 549 10.33 -4.73 11.47
C GLU A 549 9.55 -3.44 11.72
N SER A 550 8.63 -3.47 12.68
CA SER A 550 7.72 -2.36 12.95
C SER A 550 8.08 -1.65 14.25
N GLY A 551 7.90 -0.33 14.27
CA GLY A 551 7.94 0.43 15.52
C GLY A 551 6.80 0.03 16.47
N ARG A 552 6.89 0.45 17.74
CA ARG A 552 6.01 -0.05 18.81
C ARG A 552 4.52 0.22 18.57
N ASP A 553 4.22 1.32 17.87
CA ASP A 553 2.86 1.77 17.59
C ASP A 553 2.33 1.23 16.24
N GLY A 554 3.13 0.46 15.50
CA GLY A 554 2.76 -0.08 14.19
C GLY A 554 2.57 0.99 13.10
N ILE A 555 3.08 2.20 13.32
CA ILE A 555 2.97 3.35 12.39
C ILE A 555 4.06 3.32 11.32
N ASN A 556 5.30 3.07 11.72
CA ASN A 556 6.45 2.97 10.83
C ASN A 556 6.90 1.51 10.71
N HIS A 557 7.40 1.17 9.53
CA HIS A 557 7.92 -0.15 9.22
C HIS A 557 9.23 0.00 8.46
N VAL A 558 10.28 -0.68 8.91
CA VAL A 558 11.57 -0.78 8.23
C VAL A 558 11.58 -2.09 7.45
N LEU A 559 12.01 -2.02 6.19
CA LEU A 559 12.06 -3.14 5.27
C LEU A 559 13.50 -3.35 4.80
N LEU A 560 13.98 -4.58 4.90
CA LEU A 560 15.26 -5.03 4.38
C LEU A 560 14.97 -5.99 3.23
N ALA A 561 15.21 -5.53 2.00
CA ALA A 561 14.82 -6.21 0.78
C ALA A 561 16.06 -6.60 -0.04
N PRO A 562 16.38 -7.89 -0.14
CA PRO A 562 17.44 -8.36 -1.03
C PRO A 562 17.10 -8.06 -2.49
N VAL A 563 18.12 -7.92 -3.34
CA VAL A 563 17.93 -7.93 -4.80
C VAL A 563 17.39 -9.30 -5.24
N ALA A 564 16.43 -9.28 -6.17
CA ALA A 564 15.68 -10.42 -6.71
C ALA A 564 16.52 -11.52 -7.37
#